data_AF-A0A2N2GYE6-F1
#
_entry.id   AF-A0A2N2GYE6-F1
#
_cell.length_a   1.000
_cell.length_b   1.000
_cell.length_c   1.000
_cell.angle_alpha   90.00
_cell.angle_beta   90.00
_cell.angle_gamma   90.00
#
_symmetry.space_group_name_H-M   'P 1'
#
loop_
_entity.id
_entity.type
_entity.pdbx_description
1 polymer ?
#
loop_
_entity_poly.entity_id
_entity_poly.type
_entity_poly.pdbx_seq_one_letter_code
_entity_poly.pdbx_strand_id
1 'polypeptide(L)'
;MSLPEPATTSYTTPPPEDFAAPRPPGAGALLLFTVIFMMIQTLFMVLVLVLGRIFPFLPPTLLMLAGGVVSTLLWGFAAWFWITVRALPRSWLSLTVPPARGMLWPLLLLMVPVVVVFGSNLDMLVMHAFPVLQQPDSTLQSMTEATLETPLAWLLVIGLAVVAAPICEELFFRGVVLRSLRLRRWAFLPAALFTSALFAAIHLKLAGFFLLFTVAAVLALLAEHFSSLLPAVLFHALYNAFVLAVSLGAAWMKAPELQPFSMKPPAPVTLLLLALSGPALAVLLVMIRRSRPAPESIS
;
A
#
# COMPACT_ATOMS: atom_id res chain seq x y z
N MET A 1 11.11 49.18 4.96
CA MET A 1 10.77 48.23 3.88
C MET A 1 10.85 46.84 4.49
N SER A 2 9.73 46.32 5.00
CA SER A 2 9.64 45.03 5.66
C SER A 2 9.39 43.94 4.63
N LEU A 3 10.22 42.89 4.65
CA LEU A 3 10.08 41.73 3.76
C LEU A 3 8.79 40.95 4.11
N PRO A 4 8.07 40.39 3.12
CA PRO A 4 6.90 39.56 3.38
C PRO A 4 7.33 38.21 3.96
N GLU A 5 6.65 37.77 5.03
CA GLU A 5 6.85 36.44 5.62
C GLU A 5 6.49 35.32 4.63
N PRO A 6 7.18 34.16 4.67
CA PRO A 6 6.85 33.03 3.83
C PRO A 6 5.49 32.45 4.24
N ALA A 7 4.60 32.29 3.26
CA ALA A 7 3.30 31.66 3.44
C ALA A 7 3.47 30.21 3.91
N THR A 8 3.40 30.01 5.23
CA THR A 8 3.23 28.69 5.81
C THR A 8 1.78 28.28 5.58
N THR A 9 1.54 27.31 4.69
CA THR A 9 0.24 26.65 4.60
C THR A 9 0.07 25.79 5.85
N SER A 10 -0.24 26.45 6.97
CA SER A 10 -0.56 25.78 8.23
C SER A 10 -2.01 25.32 8.17
N TYR A 11 -2.21 24.02 8.29
CA TYR A 11 -3.54 23.44 8.44
C TYR A 11 -4.05 23.81 9.84
N THR A 12 -4.70 24.97 9.97
CA THR A 12 -5.35 25.38 11.21
C THR A 12 -6.68 24.64 11.35
N THR A 13 -6.89 23.99 12.49
CA THR A 13 -8.20 23.47 12.87
C THR A 13 -9.09 24.67 13.21
N PRO A 14 -10.24 24.85 12.54
CA PRO A 14 -11.14 25.98 12.78
C PRO A 14 -11.81 25.92 14.16
N PRO A 15 -12.31 27.06 14.67
CA PRO A 15 -12.83 27.21 16.03
C PRO A 15 -14.08 26.34 16.32
N PRO A 16 -14.41 26.12 17.61
CA PRO A 16 -15.35 25.08 18.05
C PRO A 16 -16.80 25.24 17.54
N GLU A 17 -17.18 26.44 17.10
CA GLU A 17 -18.54 26.80 16.67
C GLU A 17 -18.77 26.64 15.16
N ASP A 18 -17.73 26.36 14.38
CA ASP A 18 -17.87 26.12 12.95
C ASP A 18 -18.25 24.64 12.68
N PHE A 19 -19.55 24.35 12.70
CA PHE A 19 -20.07 23.03 12.33
C PHE A 19 -19.86 22.70 10.84
N ALA A 20 -19.46 23.67 10.00
CA ALA A 20 -19.16 23.46 8.59
C ALA A 20 -17.70 23.03 8.34
N ALA A 21 -16.84 23.13 9.36
CA ALA A 21 -15.48 22.68 9.27
C ALA A 21 -15.35 21.14 9.18
N PRO A 22 -14.53 20.60 8.26
CA PRO A 22 -14.21 19.18 8.26
C PRO A 22 -13.60 18.78 9.60
N ARG A 23 -14.27 17.90 10.34
CA ARG A 23 -13.73 17.28 11.56
C ARG A 23 -13.14 15.92 11.17
N PRO A 24 -11.84 15.86 10.79
CA PRO A 24 -11.24 14.59 10.43
C PRO A 24 -11.31 13.61 11.61
N PRO A 25 -11.52 12.31 11.36
CA PRO A 25 -11.50 11.33 12.43
C PRO A 25 -10.18 11.31 13.18
N GLY A 26 -10.25 11.05 14.48
CA GLY A 26 -9.06 10.75 15.28
C GLY A 26 -8.51 9.37 14.95
N ALA A 27 -7.26 9.12 15.34
CA ALA A 27 -6.63 7.81 15.18
C ALA A 27 -7.51 6.68 15.75
N GLY A 28 -8.14 6.87 16.91
CA GLY A 28 -9.07 5.89 17.50
C GLY A 28 -10.30 5.59 16.65
N ALA A 29 -10.91 6.61 16.01
CA ALA A 29 -12.05 6.41 15.13
C ALA A 29 -11.64 5.72 13.81
N LEU A 30 -10.47 6.06 13.28
CA LEU A 30 -9.87 5.39 12.12
C LEU A 30 -9.57 3.92 12.42
N LEU A 31 -8.99 3.64 13.59
CA LEU A 31 -8.71 2.27 14.05
C LEU A 31 -10.00 1.48 14.21
N LEU A 32 -10.98 2.00 14.95
CA LEU A 32 -12.25 1.32 15.15
C LEU A 32 -12.95 1.01 13.83
N PHE A 33 -13.00 1.99 12.91
CA PHE A 33 -13.54 1.78 11.58
C PHE A 33 -12.78 0.69 10.83
N THR A 34 -11.44 0.75 10.83
CA THR A 34 -10.60 -0.25 10.14
C THR A 34 -10.78 -1.64 10.74
N VAL A 35 -10.94 -1.77 12.06
CA VAL A 35 -11.19 -3.05 12.74
C VAL A 35 -12.56 -3.62 12.39
N ILE A 36 -13.62 -2.80 12.44
CA ILE A 36 -14.98 -3.23 12.04
C ILE A 36 -14.97 -3.69 10.59
N PHE A 37 -14.29 -2.93 9.74
CA PHE A 37 -14.17 -3.20 8.34
C PHE A 37 -13.38 -4.51 8.07
N MET A 38 -12.28 -4.72 8.79
CA MET A 38 -11.53 -5.99 8.79
C MET A 38 -12.37 -7.16 9.24
N MET A 39 -13.23 -6.97 10.24
CA MET A 39 -14.15 -8.02 10.70
C MET A 39 -15.15 -8.38 9.61
N ILE A 40 -15.74 -7.39 8.93
CA ILE A 40 -16.66 -7.63 7.79
C ILE A 40 -15.93 -8.36 6.65
N GLN A 41 -14.72 -7.91 6.30
CA GLN A 41 -13.92 -8.55 5.25
C GLN A 41 -13.55 -9.98 5.62
N THR A 42 -13.14 -10.23 6.87
CA THR A 42 -12.83 -11.58 7.36
C THR A 42 -14.04 -12.48 7.34
N LEU A 43 -15.20 -12.00 7.81
CA LEU A 43 -16.45 -12.76 7.78
C LEU A 43 -16.87 -13.10 6.34
N PHE A 44 -16.70 -12.17 5.41
CA PHE A 44 -16.96 -12.42 4.00
C PHE A 44 -15.99 -13.47 3.42
N MET A 45 -14.69 -13.37 3.71
CA MET A 45 -13.72 -14.39 3.26
C MET A 45 -14.02 -15.77 3.85
N VAL A 46 -14.40 -15.85 5.12
CA VAL A 46 -14.86 -17.11 5.73
C VAL A 46 -16.10 -17.65 5.02
N LEU A 47 -17.07 -16.80 4.67
CA LEU A 47 -18.23 -17.19 3.88
C LEU A 47 -17.84 -17.76 2.51
N VAL A 48 -16.94 -17.08 1.78
CA VAL A 48 -16.42 -17.57 0.49
C VAL A 48 -15.78 -18.95 0.63
N LEU A 49 -14.96 -19.15 1.66
CA LEU A 49 -14.32 -20.44 1.93
C LEU A 49 -15.35 -21.53 2.28
N VAL A 50 -16.35 -21.22 3.11
CA VAL A 50 -17.43 -22.15 3.47
C VAL A 50 -18.26 -22.53 2.24
N LEU A 51 -18.61 -21.56 1.39
CA LEU A 51 -19.33 -21.82 0.14
C LEU A 51 -18.52 -22.73 -0.80
N GLY A 52 -17.21 -22.53 -0.92
CA GLY A 52 -16.35 -23.42 -1.69
C GLY A 52 -16.30 -24.85 -1.15
N ARG A 53 -16.46 -25.03 0.17
CA ARG A 53 -16.56 -26.37 0.79
C ARG A 53 -17.91 -27.03 0.57
N ILE A 54 -18.99 -26.25 0.62
CA ILE A 54 -20.37 -26.75 0.42
C ILE A 54 -20.63 -27.06 -1.07
N PHE A 55 -20.10 -26.24 -1.96
CA PHE A 55 -20.31 -26.31 -3.41
C PHE A 55 -18.98 -26.59 -4.13
N PRO A 56 -18.46 -27.83 -4.09
CA PRO A 56 -17.14 -28.17 -4.64
C PRO A 56 -17.04 -28.05 -6.16
N PHE A 57 -18.18 -27.87 -6.86
CA PHE A 57 -18.21 -27.58 -8.29
C PHE A 57 -17.87 -26.12 -8.63
N LEU A 58 -17.81 -25.21 -7.64
CA LEU A 58 -17.40 -23.83 -7.87
C LEU A 58 -15.89 -23.77 -8.12
N PRO A 59 -15.43 -23.17 -9.23
CA PRO A 59 -14.00 -23.01 -9.48
C PRO A 59 -13.31 -22.18 -8.39
N PRO A 60 -12.12 -22.56 -7.91
CA PRO A 60 -11.34 -21.75 -6.97
C PRO A 60 -11.09 -20.32 -7.46
N THR A 61 -10.87 -20.14 -8.77
CA THR A 61 -10.80 -18.83 -9.43
C THR A 61 -12.00 -17.94 -9.15
N LEU A 62 -13.21 -18.48 -9.26
CA LEU A 62 -14.44 -17.72 -9.06
C LEU A 62 -14.53 -17.22 -7.62
N LEU A 63 -14.24 -18.10 -6.65
CA LEU A 63 -14.27 -17.76 -5.22
C LEU A 63 -13.22 -16.70 -4.88
N MET A 64 -12.02 -16.84 -5.41
CA MET A 64 -10.95 -15.86 -5.22
C MET A 64 -11.29 -14.50 -5.85
N LEU A 65 -11.81 -14.48 -7.08
CA LEU A 65 -12.22 -13.24 -7.75
C LEU A 65 -13.35 -12.55 -6.99
N ALA A 66 -14.33 -13.31 -6.48
CA ALA A 66 -15.38 -12.78 -5.62
C ALA A 66 -14.81 -12.16 -4.33
N GLY A 67 -13.88 -12.86 -3.67
CA GLY A 67 -13.11 -12.39 -2.51
C GLY A 67 -12.41 -11.06 -2.78
N GLY A 68 -11.63 -11.01 -3.86
CA GLY A 68 -10.87 -9.82 -4.23
C GLY A 68 -11.76 -8.64 -4.62
N VAL A 69 -12.82 -8.85 -5.42
CA VAL A 69 -13.74 -7.78 -5.84
C VAL A 69 -14.40 -7.15 -4.62
N VAL A 70 -14.91 -7.96 -3.69
CA VAL A 70 -15.52 -7.44 -2.47
C VAL A 70 -14.49 -6.70 -1.62
N SER A 71 -13.28 -7.25 -1.43
CA SER A 71 -12.19 -6.57 -0.73
C SER A 71 -11.90 -5.17 -1.32
N THR A 72 -11.71 -5.09 -2.64
CA THR A 72 -11.42 -3.82 -3.33
C THR A 72 -12.58 -2.82 -3.24
N LEU A 73 -13.81 -3.28 -3.49
CA LEU A 73 -15.00 -2.42 -3.43
C LEU A 73 -15.23 -1.89 -2.01
N LEU A 74 -15.00 -2.72 -0.99
CA LEU A 74 -15.09 -2.29 0.39
C LEU A 74 -14.10 -1.13 0.63
N TRP A 75 -12.84 -1.19 0.16
CA TRP A 75 -11.87 -0.10 0.41
C TRP A 75 -12.26 1.19 -0.32
N GLY A 76 -12.78 1.06 -1.53
CA GLY A 76 -13.38 2.17 -2.26
C GLY A 76 -14.57 2.78 -1.51
N PHE A 77 -15.45 1.94 -0.96
CA PHE A 77 -16.57 2.36 -0.13
C PHE A 77 -16.12 3.05 1.15
N ALA A 78 -15.06 2.56 1.81
CA ALA A 78 -14.49 3.20 2.98
C ALA A 78 -14.00 4.62 2.66
N ALA A 79 -13.23 4.79 1.58
CA ALA A 79 -12.80 6.12 1.13
C ALA A 79 -13.99 7.03 0.81
N TRP A 80 -14.98 6.51 0.07
CA TRP A 80 -16.20 7.24 -0.27
C TRP A 80 -16.99 7.66 0.97
N PHE A 81 -17.21 6.75 1.93
CA PHE A 81 -17.93 7.00 3.17
C PHE A 81 -17.28 8.14 3.95
N TRP A 82 -15.96 8.10 4.14
CA TRP A 82 -15.27 9.15 4.89
C TRP A 82 -15.32 10.50 4.18
N ILE A 83 -15.27 10.55 2.85
CA ILE A 83 -15.30 11.83 2.13
C ILE A 83 -16.68 12.43 2.06
N THR A 84 -17.69 11.60 1.77
CA THR A 84 -19.06 12.07 1.57
C THR A 84 -19.77 12.31 2.89
N VAL A 85 -19.68 11.37 3.83
CA VAL A 85 -20.42 11.43 5.11
C VAL A 85 -19.73 12.33 6.12
N ARG A 86 -18.40 12.50 6.05
CA ARG A 86 -17.66 13.38 6.97
C ARG A 86 -17.16 14.67 6.33
N ALA A 87 -17.63 14.98 5.12
CA ALA A 87 -17.30 16.19 4.38
C ALA A 87 -15.78 16.47 4.30
N LEU A 88 -14.97 15.41 4.10
CA LEU A 88 -13.52 15.59 3.94
C LEU A 88 -13.23 16.26 2.58
N PRO A 89 -12.15 17.06 2.47
CA PRO A 89 -11.85 17.77 1.24
C PRO A 89 -11.62 16.80 0.07
N ARG A 90 -12.33 16.98 -1.06
CA ARG A 90 -12.14 16.13 -2.26
C ARG A 90 -10.74 16.22 -2.85
N SER A 91 -10.03 17.34 -2.64
CA SER A 91 -8.62 17.50 -3.00
C SER A 91 -7.70 16.48 -2.30
N TRP A 92 -8.20 15.82 -1.25
CA TRP A 92 -7.51 14.71 -0.60
C TRP A 92 -7.35 13.47 -1.46
N LEU A 93 -8.18 13.35 -2.50
CA LEU A 93 -8.12 12.28 -3.47
C LEU A 93 -7.50 12.68 -4.81
N SER A 94 -6.73 13.78 -4.83
CA SER A 94 -6.13 14.25 -6.08
C SER A 94 -5.28 13.15 -6.74
N LEU A 95 -5.61 12.82 -7.98
CA LEU A 95 -4.88 11.90 -8.87
C LEU A 95 -4.21 12.67 -10.02
N THR A 96 -3.73 13.88 -9.75
CA THR A 96 -3.05 14.68 -10.76
C THR A 96 -1.60 14.27 -10.94
N VAL A 97 -1.09 14.37 -12.16
CA VAL A 97 0.34 14.24 -12.43
C VAL A 97 1.06 15.39 -11.75
N PRO A 98 1.97 15.15 -10.80
CA PRO A 98 2.66 16.24 -10.13
C PRO A 98 3.68 16.87 -11.08
N PRO A 99 4.00 18.17 -10.90
CA PRO A 99 5.17 18.75 -11.52
C PRO A 99 6.40 18.05 -10.94
N ALA A 100 7.06 17.23 -11.76
CA ALA A 100 8.25 16.47 -11.37
C ALA A 100 9.27 16.52 -12.50
N ARG A 101 10.56 16.51 -12.13
CA ARG A 101 11.62 16.32 -13.12
C ARG A 101 11.42 14.96 -13.80
N GLY A 102 11.82 14.83 -15.08
CA GLY A 102 11.69 13.58 -15.85
C GLY A 102 12.33 12.33 -15.21
N MET A 103 13.12 12.50 -14.15
CA MET A 103 13.72 11.43 -13.35
C MET A 103 12.77 10.74 -12.37
N LEU A 104 11.56 11.26 -12.08
CA LEU A 104 10.65 10.62 -11.12
C LEU A 104 10.29 9.19 -11.52
N TRP A 105 9.86 8.98 -12.76
CA TRP A 105 9.37 7.67 -13.21
C TRP A 105 10.47 6.59 -13.23
N PRO A 106 11.69 6.86 -13.74
CA PRO A 106 12.81 5.94 -13.58
C PRO A 106 13.15 5.64 -12.11
N LEU A 107 13.07 6.64 -11.22
CA LEU A 107 13.31 6.43 -9.79
C LEU A 107 12.25 5.53 -9.15
N LEU A 108 10.97 5.69 -9.51
CA LEU A 108 9.91 4.79 -9.03
C LEU A 108 10.12 3.36 -9.51
N LEU A 109 10.51 3.17 -10.78
CA LEU A 109 10.81 1.85 -11.34
C LEU A 109 11.98 1.17 -10.62
N LEU A 110 13.08 1.91 -10.40
CA LEU A 110 14.25 1.40 -9.69
C LEU A 110 13.98 1.14 -8.20
N MET A 111 13.06 1.90 -7.60
CA MET A 111 12.69 1.77 -6.19
C MET A 111 11.98 0.44 -5.90
N VAL A 112 11.20 -0.11 -6.83
CA VAL A 112 10.45 -1.36 -6.62
C VAL A 112 11.36 -2.53 -6.21
N PRO A 113 12.37 -2.95 -6.99
CA PRO A 113 13.22 -4.07 -6.60
C PRO A 113 14.02 -3.79 -5.31
N VAL A 114 14.42 -2.54 -5.05
CA VAL A 114 15.13 -2.17 -3.83
C VAL A 114 14.24 -2.32 -2.60
N VAL A 115 12.99 -1.86 -2.68
CA VAL A 115 11.99 -2.02 -1.61
C VAL A 115 11.63 -3.48 -1.38
N VAL A 116 11.47 -4.26 -2.45
CA VAL A 116 11.21 -5.71 -2.35
C VAL A 116 12.35 -6.40 -1.62
N VAL A 117 13.60 -6.19 -2.05
CA VAL A 117 14.77 -6.81 -1.42
C VAL A 117 14.92 -6.36 0.03
N PHE A 118 14.79 -5.08 0.32
CA PHE A 118 14.91 -4.59 1.69
C PHE A 118 13.83 -5.17 2.61
N GLY A 119 12.57 -5.04 2.20
CA GLY A 119 11.43 -5.48 3.00
C GLY A 119 11.38 -6.99 3.20
N SER A 120 11.60 -7.78 2.13
CA SER A 120 11.59 -9.24 2.23
C SER A 120 12.73 -9.77 3.10
N ASN A 121 13.89 -9.12 3.11
CA ASN A 121 15.00 -9.53 3.95
C ASN A 121 14.82 -9.09 5.42
N LEU A 122 14.04 -8.05 5.71
CA LEU A 122 13.58 -7.76 7.07
C LEU A 122 12.66 -8.87 7.58
N ASP A 123 11.70 -9.29 6.76
CA ASP A 123 10.83 -10.43 7.08
C ASP A 123 11.67 -11.71 7.31
N MET A 124 12.66 -11.98 6.44
CA MET A 124 13.56 -13.14 6.60
C MET A 124 14.39 -13.07 7.88
N LEU A 125 14.89 -11.90 8.28
CA LEU A 125 15.63 -11.76 9.53
C LEU A 125 14.77 -12.20 10.74
N VAL A 126 13.49 -11.84 10.74
CA VAL A 126 12.54 -12.27 11.77
C VAL A 126 12.25 -13.76 11.68
N MET A 127 12.09 -14.31 10.47
CA MET A 127 11.86 -15.75 10.29
C MET A 127 13.07 -16.62 10.67
N HIS A 128 14.31 -16.11 10.57
CA HIS A 128 15.48 -16.82 11.10
C HIS A 128 15.42 -16.95 12.63
N ALA A 129 14.91 -15.93 13.32
CA ALA A 129 14.71 -15.97 14.77
C ALA A 129 13.47 -16.78 15.16
N PHE A 130 12.43 -16.77 14.33
CA PHE A 130 11.15 -17.44 14.57
C PHE A 130 10.72 -18.26 13.36
N PRO A 131 11.31 -19.45 13.12
CA PRO A 131 11.02 -20.26 11.93
C PRO A 131 9.55 -20.68 11.80
N VAL A 132 8.81 -20.75 12.91
CA VAL A 132 7.36 -21.05 12.93
C VAL A 132 6.53 -20.05 12.11
N LEU A 133 7.01 -18.82 11.97
CA LEU A 133 6.35 -17.77 11.20
C LEU A 133 6.46 -17.98 9.70
N GLN A 134 7.37 -18.84 9.25
CA GLN A 134 7.57 -19.10 7.85
C GLN A 134 6.49 -20.02 7.30
N GLN A 135 5.51 -19.41 6.64
CA GLN A 135 4.39 -20.10 6.00
C GLN A 135 4.24 -19.60 4.55
N PRO A 136 3.91 -20.49 3.58
CA PRO A 136 3.57 -20.06 2.23
C PRO A 136 2.40 -19.07 2.24
N ASP A 137 2.46 -18.06 1.36
CA ASP A 137 1.35 -17.14 1.17
C ASP A 137 0.27 -17.81 0.31
N SER A 138 -0.70 -18.44 0.98
CA SER A 138 -1.82 -19.13 0.34
C SER A 138 -2.67 -18.20 -0.55
N THR A 139 -2.74 -16.91 -0.22
CA THR A 139 -3.47 -15.93 -1.04
C THR A 139 -2.74 -15.65 -2.33
N LEU A 140 -1.43 -15.38 -2.25
CA LEU A 140 -0.60 -15.14 -3.44
C LEU A 140 -0.50 -16.39 -4.32
N GLN A 141 -0.41 -17.58 -3.72
CA GLN A 141 -0.44 -18.85 -4.44
C GLN A 141 -1.78 -19.02 -5.19
N SER A 142 -2.92 -18.82 -4.50
CA SER A 142 -4.24 -18.91 -5.13
C SER A 142 -4.39 -17.91 -6.28
N MET A 143 -3.88 -16.68 -6.11
CA MET A 143 -3.85 -15.66 -7.16
C MET A 143 -3.00 -16.05 -8.36
N THR A 144 -1.85 -16.65 -8.11
CA THR A 144 -0.93 -17.12 -9.16
C THR A 144 -1.56 -18.27 -9.96
N GLU A 145 -2.11 -19.27 -9.27
CA GLU A 145 -2.81 -20.40 -9.88
C GLU A 145 -4.02 -19.93 -10.71
N ALA A 146 -4.84 -19.05 -10.14
CA ALA A 146 -5.99 -18.46 -10.82
C ALA A 146 -5.63 -17.69 -12.09
N THR A 147 -4.52 -16.95 -12.06
CA THR A 147 -4.02 -16.19 -13.21
C THR A 147 -3.62 -17.10 -14.37
N LEU A 148 -3.23 -18.35 -14.08
CA LEU A 148 -2.80 -19.34 -15.07
C LEU A 148 -3.95 -20.18 -15.63
N GLU A 149 -5.16 -20.11 -15.05
CA GLU A 149 -6.30 -20.94 -15.50
C GLU A 149 -6.83 -20.52 -16.88
N THR A 150 -7.09 -19.23 -17.09
CA THR A 150 -7.69 -18.73 -18.35
C THR A 150 -7.23 -17.31 -18.68
N PRO A 151 -7.25 -16.89 -19.97
CA PRO A 151 -6.97 -15.50 -20.34
C PRO A 151 -7.91 -14.47 -19.67
N LEU A 152 -9.16 -14.86 -19.44
CA LEU A 152 -10.12 -14.01 -18.73
C LEU A 152 -9.73 -13.87 -17.24
N ALA A 153 -9.36 -14.97 -16.57
CA ALA A 153 -8.89 -14.91 -15.19
C ALA A 153 -7.62 -14.06 -15.06
N TRP A 154 -6.69 -14.15 -16.01
CA TRP A 154 -5.52 -13.28 -16.09
C TRP A 154 -5.91 -11.79 -16.13
N LEU A 155 -6.82 -11.40 -17.03
CA LEU A 155 -7.29 -10.03 -17.15
C LEU A 155 -7.96 -9.53 -15.87
N LEU A 156 -8.78 -10.38 -15.24
CA LEU A 156 -9.51 -10.05 -14.02
C LEU A 156 -8.56 -9.90 -12.82
N VAL A 157 -7.60 -10.80 -12.65
CA VAL A 157 -6.62 -10.71 -11.55
C VAL A 157 -5.76 -9.46 -11.69
N ILE A 158 -5.28 -9.14 -12.90
CA ILE A 158 -4.49 -7.92 -13.13
C ILE A 158 -5.33 -6.67 -12.91
N GLY A 159 -6.52 -6.60 -13.52
CA GLY A 159 -7.41 -5.46 -13.34
C GLY A 159 -7.74 -5.21 -11.87
N LEU A 160 -7.89 -6.27 -11.08
CA LEU A 160 -8.20 -6.18 -9.67
C LEU A 160 -6.98 -5.87 -8.80
N ALA A 161 -5.95 -6.71 -8.84
CA ALA A 161 -4.81 -6.65 -7.93
C ALA A 161 -3.78 -5.58 -8.30
N VAL A 162 -3.63 -5.25 -9.59
CA VAL A 162 -2.62 -4.30 -10.07
C VAL A 162 -3.21 -2.91 -10.29
N VAL A 163 -4.52 -2.80 -10.55
CA VAL A 163 -5.15 -1.51 -10.85
C VAL A 163 -6.14 -1.10 -9.77
N ALA A 164 -7.22 -1.87 -9.59
CA ALA A 164 -8.32 -1.45 -8.73
C ALA A 164 -7.94 -1.41 -7.23
N ALA A 165 -7.24 -2.44 -6.73
CA ALA A 165 -6.78 -2.51 -5.34
C ALA A 165 -5.85 -1.35 -4.99
N PRO A 166 -4.75 -1.07 -5.73
CA PRO A 166 -3.91 0.11 -5.50
C PRO A 166 -4.69 1.43 -5.46
N ILE A 167 -5.63 1.64 -6.38
CA ILE A 167 -6.45 2.86 -6.37
C ILE A 167 -7.27 2.93 -5.08
N CYS A 168 -8.09 1.91 -4.79
CA CYS A 168 -8.99 1.91 -3.65
C CYS A 168 -8.25 2.01 -2.31
N GLU A 169 -7.14 1.29 -2.17
CA GLU A 169 -6.33 1.30 -0.95
C GLU A 169 -5.63 2.65 -0.75
N GLU A 170 -5.03 3.24 -1.79
CA GLU A 170 -4.37 4.55 -1.65
C GLU A 170 -5.38 5.68 -1.34
N LEU A 171 -6.57 5.63 -1.94
CA LEU A 171 -7.65 6.58 -1.63
C LEU A 171 -8.00 6.55 -0.13
N PHE A 172 -8.05 5.37 0.48
CA PHE A 172 -8.34 5.23 1.91
C PHE A 172 -7.10 5.53 2.79
N PHE A 173 -6.00 4.81 2.62
CA PHE A 173 -4.84 4.93 3.51
C PHE A 173 -4.13 6.28 3.37
N ARG A 174 -3.89 6.76 2.15
CA ARG A 174 -3.13 7.99 1.91
C ARG A 174 -4.05 9.18 1.76
N GLY A 175 -5.21 8.99 1.14
CA GLY A 175 -6.23 10.04 1.00
C GLY A 175 -6.97 10.36 2.30
N VAL A 176 -7.38 9.35 3.08
CA VAL A 176 -8.17 9.55 4.30
C VAL A 176 -7.33 9.43 5.57
N VAL A 177 -6.70 8.27 5.83
CA VAL A 177 -6.04 7.99 7.12
C VAL A 177 -4.85 8.94 7.34
N LEU A 178 -3.89 8.97 6.42
CA LEU A 178 -2.70 9.82 6.53
C LEU A 178 -3.08 11.30 6.65
N ARG A 179 -3.91 11.83 5.75
CA ARG A 179 -4.29 13.26 5.76
C ARG A 179 -5.10 13.64 7.01
N SER A 180 -5.91 12.73 7.53
CA SER A 180 -6.63 12.97 8.80
C SER A 180 -5.66 13.11 9.98
N LEU A 181 -4.63 12.27 10.06
CA LEU A 181 -3.58 12.38 11.09
C LEU A 181 -2.79 13.67 10.94
N ARG A 182 -2.43 14.05 9.70
CA ARG A 182 -1.72 15.30 9.40
C ARG A 182 -2.54 16.54 9.79
N LEU A 183 -3.85 16.55 9.51
CA LEU A 183 -4.76 17.63 9.92
C LEU A 183 -4.91 17.71 11.45
N ARG A 184 -4.80 16.56 12.14
CA ARG A 184 -4.72 16.49 13.62
C ARG A 184 -3.33 16.78 14.17
N ARG A 185 -2.47 17.44 13.39
CA ARG A 185 -1.14 17.93 13.79
C ARG A 185 -0.14 16.85 14.16
N TRP A 186 -0.36 15.60 13.74
CA TRP A 186 0.71 14.60 13.80
C TRP A 186 1.84 15.04 12.89
N ALA A 187 3.09 15.00 13.37
CA ALA A 187 4.25 15.15 12.50
C ALA A 187 4.24 14.07 11.41
N PHE A 188 4.91 14.33 10.27
CA PHE A 188 4.87 13.41 9.13
C PHE A 188 5.33 12.01 9.51
N LEU A 189 6.45 11.88 10.22
CA LEU A 189 7.03 10.58 10.57
C LEU A 189 6.07 9.69 11.38
N PRO A 190 5.51 10.09 12.54
CA PRO A 190 4.57 9.24 13.27
C PRO A 190 3.29 8.96 12.48
N ALA A 191 2.79 9.90 11.67
CA ALA A 191 1.62 9.66 10.82
C ALA A 191 1.90 8.62 9.73
N ALA A 192 3.06 8.70 9.08
CA ALA A 192 3.53 7.77 8.07
C ALA A 192 3.76 6.37 8.66
N LEU A 193 4.42 6.26 9.80
CA LEU A 193 4.65 4.99 10.48
C LEU A 193 3.32 4.34 10.91
N PHE A 194 2.40 5.13 11.46
CA PHE A 194 1.09 4.63 11.89
C PHE A 194 0.28 4.10 10.70
N THR A 195 0.13 4.88 9.63
CA THR A 195 -0.64 4.41 8.46
C THR A 195 0.02 3.22 7.77
N SER A 196 1.35 3.11 7.82
CA SER A 196 2.09 1.97 7.23
C SER A 196 1.95 0.71 8.06
N ALA A 197 1.99 0.83 9.40
CA ALA A 197 1.70 -0.27 10.30
C ALA A 197 0.26 -0.76 10.17
N LEU A 198 -0.70 0.18 10.08
CA LEU A 198 -2.10 -0.16 9.85
C LEU A 198 -2.27 -0.90 8.51
N PHE A 199 -1.68 -0.38 7.43
CA PHE A 199 -1.68 -1.03 6.12
C PHE A 199 -1.08 -2.44 6.16
N ALA A 200 0.08 -2.64 6.80
CA ALA A 200 0.67 -3.97 6.90
C ALA A 200 -0.17 -4.94 7.76
N ALA A 201 -0.72 -4.45 8.88
CA ALA A 201 -1.48 -5.27 9.82
C ALA A 201 -2.80 -5.80 9.24
N ILE A 202 -3.52 -5.01 8.45
CA ILE A 202 -4.80 -5.42 7.83
C ILE A 202 -4.66 -6.59 6.85
N HIS A 203 -3.45 -6.87 6.38
CA HIS A 203 -3.19 -8.01 5.50
C HIS A 203 -3.13 -9.34 6.28
N LEU A 204 -3.08 -9.29 7.62
CA LEU A 204 -3.07 -10.47 8.51
C LEU A 204 -1.96 -11.49 8.19
N LYS A 205 -0.82 -11.01 7.66
CA LYS A 205 0.32 -11.82 7.26
C LYS A 205 1.56 -11.41 8.04
N LEU A 206 1.92 -12.19 9.05
CA LEU A 206 3.10 -11.89 9.86
C LEU A 206 4.41 -12.08 9.08
N ALA A 207 4.47 -13.07 8.19
CA ALA A 207 5.64 -13.37 7.34
C ALA A 207 5.92 -12.32 6.23
N GLY A 208 4.99 -11.39 5.99
CA GLY A 208 5.15 -10.32 4.98
C GLY A 208 4.95 -8.92 5.57
N PHE A 209 4.90 -8.81 6.90
CA PHE A 209 4.55 -7.56 7.57
C PHE A 209 5.57 -6.48 7.26
N PHE A 210 6.87 -6.77 7.33
CA PHE A 210 7.92 -5.77 7.14
C PHE A 210 8.06 -5.35 5.67
N LEU A 211 7.84 -6.26 4.73
CA LEU A 211 7.74 -5.88 3.31
C LEU A 211 6.57 -4.94 3.07
N LEU A 212 5.36 -5.31 3.50
CA LEU A 212 4.18 -4.47 3.32
C LEU A 212 4.32 -3.13 4.03
N PHE A 213 4.91 -3.12 5.23
CA PHE A 213 5.22 -1.90 5.98
C PHE A 213 6.19 -1.00 5.21
N THR A 214 7.25 -1.56 4.65
CA THR A 214 8.26 -0.81 3.88
C THR A 214 7.64 -0.17 2.64
N VAL A 215 6.90 -0.95 1.85
CA VAL A 215 6.15 -0.45 0.70
C VAL A 215 5.21 0.67 1.14
N ALA A 216 4.48 0.44 2.23
CA ALA A 216 3.51 1.39 2.74
C ALA A 216 4.12 2.72 3.21
N ALA A 217 5.34 2.68 3.76
CA ALA A 217 6.09 3.86 4.17
C ALA A 217 6.54 4.69 2.96
N VAL A 218 6.98 4.03 1.88
CA VAL A 218 7.31 4.70 0.61
C VAL A 218 6.06 5.36 0.02
N LEU A 219 4.93 4.65 0.00
CA LEU A 219 3.65 5.19 -0.49
C LEU A 219 3.20 6.42 0.30
N ALA A 220 3.32 6.40 1.63
CA ALA A 220 3.02 7.56 2.48
C ALA A 220 3.93 8.76 2.15
N LEU A 221 5.23 8.50 1.91
CA LEU A 221 6.18 9.53 1.49
C LEU A 221 5.87 10.08 0.10
N LEU A 222 5.45 9.25 -0.86
CA LEU A 222 5.07 9.72 -2.20
C LEU A 222 3.80 10.58 -2.15
N ALA A 223 2.80 10.16 -1.39
CA ALA A 223 1.53 10.89 -1.27
C ALA A 223 1.71 12.26 -0.59
N GLU A 224 2.43 12.32 0.54
CA GLU A 224 2.79 13.59 1.21
C GLU A 224 3.72 14.41 0.31
N HIS A 225 4.75 13.70 -0.19
CA HIS A 225 5.71 14.03 -1.24
C HIS A 225 5.13 14.99 -2.25
N PHE A 226 4.22 14.46 -3.05
CA PHE A 226 3.71 15.09 -4.26
C PHE A 226 2.37 15.79 -4.07
N SER A 227 1.77 15.72 -2.88
CA SER A 227 0.43 16.26 -2.59
C SER A 227 -0.64 15.73 -3.57
N SER A 228 -0.34 14.57 -4.17
CA SER A 228 -1.12 13.82 -5.14
C SER A 228 -0.96 12.35 -4.81
N LEU A 229 -2.03 11.58 -4.95
CA LEU A 229 -2.03 10.13 -4.74
C LEU A 229 -1.49 9.40 -5.97
N LEU A 230 -1.44 10.03 -7.14
CA LEU A 230 -1.07 9.34 -8.38
C LEU A 230 0.31 8.66 -8.32
N PRO A 231 1.40 9.30 -7.82
CA PRO A 231 2.69 8.62 -7.71
C PRO A 231 2.66 7.42 -6.75
N ALA A 232 1.87 7.50 -5.67
CA ALA A 232 1.69 6.39 -4.75
C ALA A 232 0.91 5.26 -5.41
N VAL A 233 -0.22 5.55 -6.07
CA VAL A 233 -1.02 4.56 -6.82
C VAL A 233 -0.17 3.84 -7.86
N LEU A 234 0.63 4.58 -8.63
CA LEU A 234 1.49 4.00 -9.67
C LEU A 234 2.62 3.18 -9.08
N PHE A 235 3.27 3.63 -8.00
CA PHE A 235 4.29 2.83 -7.32
C PHE A 235 3.70 1.54 -6.72
N HIS A 236 2.51 1.62 -6.13
CA HIS A 236 1.80 0.47 -5.59
C HIS A 236 1.42 -0.52 -6.71
N ALA A 237 0.86 -0.03 -7.82
CA ALA A 237 0.57 -0.84 -9.00
C ALA A 237 1.82 -1.52 -9.56
N LEU A 238 2.94 -0.80 -9.68
CA LEU A 238 4.21 -1.36 -10.13
C LEU A 238 4.74 -2.43 -9.17
N TYR A 239 4.64 -2.21 -7.85
CA TYR A 239 5.00 -3.21 -6.85
C TYR A 239 4.14 -4.48 -6.98
N ASN A 240 2.81 -4.35 -7.07
CA ASN A 240 1.91 -5.50 -7.21
C ASN A 240 2.17 -6.24 -8.52
N ALA A 241 2.37 -5.52 -9.62
CA ALA A 241 2.73 -6.11 -10.91
C ALA A 241 4.05 -6.87 -10.83
N PHE A 242 5.07 -6.30 -10.17
CA PHE A 242 6.38 -6.93 -10.01
C PHE A 242 6.28 -8.23 -9.19
N VAL A 243 5.60 -8.20 -8.04
CA VAL A 243 5.40 -9.40 -7.20
C VAL A 243 4.63 -10.48 -7.96
N LEU A 244 3.56 -10.11 -8.67
CA LEU A 244 2.78 -11.05 -9.48
C LEU A 244 3.63 -11.63 -10.62
N ALA A 245 4.41 -10.81 -11.34
CA ALA A 245 5.28 -11.27 -12.41
C ALA A 245 6.35 -12.25 -11.93
N VAL A 246 6.99 -11.98 -10.79
CA VAL A 246 7.94 -12.91 -10.16
C VAL A 246 7.25 -14.22 -9.79
N SER A 247 6.05 -14.15 -9.22
CA SER A 247 5.26 -15.34 -8.82
C SER A 247 4.86 -16.19 -10.02
N LEU A 248 4.42 -15.57 -11.11
CA LEU A 248 4.09 -16.24 -12.36
C LEU A 248 5.33 -16.87 -13.02
N GLY A 249 6.46 -16.16 -13.02
CA GLY A 249 7.73 -16.69 -13.52
C GLY A 249 8.18 -17.93 -12.74
N ALA A 250 8.12 -17.88 -11.41
CA ALA A 250 8.42 -19.01 -10.54
C ALA A 250 7.50 -20.21 -10.80
N ALA A 251 6.19 -19.97 -10.97
CA ALA A 251 5.22 -21.01 -11.30
C ALA A 251 5.48 -21.62 -12.68
N TRP A 252 5.76 -20.80 -13.70
CA TRP A 252 6.08 -21.26 -15.05
C TRP A 252 7.36 -22.11 -15.10
N MET A 253 8.38 -21.72 -14.34
CA MET A 253 9.63 -22.48 -14.18
C MET A 253 9.49 -23.72 -13.29
N LYS A 254 8.33 -23.93 -12.64
CA LYS A 254 8.12 -24.96 -11.61
C LYS A 254 9.17 -24.90 -10.49
N ALA A 255 9.56 -23.68 -10.12
CA ALA A 255 10.59 -23.38 -9.13
C ALA A 255 9.94 -22.69 -7.91
N PRO A 256 9.26 -23.45 -7.02
CA PRO A 256 8.55 -22.87 -5.87
C PRO A 256 9.48 -22.11 -4.91
N GLU A 257 10.77 -22.43 -4.90
CA GLU A 257 11.80 -21.70 -4.16
C GLU A 257 11.99 -20.25 -4.65
N LEU A 258 11.59 -19.94 -5.89
CA LEU A 258 11.63 -18.59 -6.45
C LEU A 258 10.36 -17.78 -6.17
N GLN A 259 9.32 -18.39 -5.58
CA GLN A 259 8.12 -17.66 -5.17
C GLN A 259 8.49 -16.61 -4.12
N PRO A 260 7.89 -15.41 -4.16
CA PRO A 260 8.03 -14.43 -3.09
C PRO A 260 7.72 -15.07 -1.73
N PHE A 261 8.50 -14.73 -0.70
CA PHE A 261 8.38 -15.24 0.67
C PHE A 261 8.73 -16.74 0.88
N SER A 262 8.93 -17.53 -0.19
CA SER A 262 9.41 -18.91 -0.10
C SER A 262 10.94 -19.02 -0.13
N MET A 263 11.62 -18.02 -0.70
CA MET A 263 13.09 -17.96 -0.70
C MET A 263 13.65 -17.95 0.73
N LYS A 264 14.67 -18.78 0.97
CA LYS A 264 15.36 -18.86 2.27
C LYS A 264 16.86 -18.54 2.12
N PRO A 265 17.23 -17.29 1.82
CA PRO A 265 18.63 -16.93 1.80
C PRO A 265 19.25 -17.21 3.18
N PRO A 266 20.45 -17.82 3.26
CA PRO A 266 21.14 -18.00 4.54
C PRO A 266 21.27 -16.66 5.30
N ALA A 267 21.32 -16.71 6.63
CA ALA A 267 21.40 -15.49 7.46
C ALA A 267 22.51 -14.51 7.01
N PRO A 268 23.76 -14.95 6.68
CA PRO A 268 24.78 -14.03 6.16
C PRO A 268 24.38 -13.33 4.86
N VAL A 269 23.70 -14.04 3.95
CA VAL A 269 23.20 -13.48 2.69
C VAL A 269 22.06 -12.49 2.97
N THR A 270 21.16 -12.83 3.88
CA THR A 270 20.07 -11.93 4.32
C THR A 270 20.63 -10.61 4.85
N LEU A 271 21.64 -10.68 5.72
CA LEU A 271 22.31 -9.50 6.28
C LEU A 271 23.04 -8.68 5.20
N LEU A 272 23.72 -9.33 4.26
CA LEU A 272 24.36 -8.66 3.13
C LEU A 272 23.34 -7.92 2.27
N LEU A 273 22.23 -8.57 1.92
CA LEU A 273 21.15 -7.96 1.13
C LEU A 273 20.54 -6.75 1.85
N LEU A 274 20.34 -6.82 3.17
CA LEU A 274 19.91 -5.67 3.98
C LEU A 274 20.95 -4.54 3.97
N ALA A 275 22.23 -4.88 4.15
CA ALA A 275 23.32 -3.90 4.18
C ALA A 275 23.49 -3.16 2.84
N LEU A 276 23.13 -3.78 1.72
CA LEU A 276 23.15 -3.15 0.40
C LEU A 276 21.86 -2.38 0.08
N SER A 277 20.71 -3.00 0.35
CA SER A 277 19.40 -2.43 0.00
C SER A 277 18.99 -1.26 0.91
N GLY A 278 19.40 -1.25 2.17
CA GLY A 278 19.12 -0.15 3.11
C GLY A 278 19.69 1.20 2.65
N PRO A 279 21.01 1.30 2.40
CA PRO A 279 21.62 2.51 1.83
C PRO A 279 21.05 2.88 0.46
N ALA A 280 20.82 1.89 -0.41
CA ALA A 280 20.20 2.15 -1.72
C ALA A 280 18.80 2.77 -1.59
N LEU A 281 17.97 2.24 -0.68
CA LEU A 281 16.65 2.78 -0.37
C LEU A 281 16.77 4.22 0.15
N ALA A 282 17.70 4.48 1.09
CA ALA A 282 17.92 5.83 1.62
C ALA A 282 18.33 6.83 0.52
N VAL A 283 19.24 6.43 -0.38
CA VAL A 283 19.67 7.26 -1.52
C VAL A 283 18.50 7.56 -2.45
N LEU A 284 17.72 6.55 -2.84
CA LEU A 284 16.57 6.73 -3.72
C LEU A 284 15.50 7.63 -3.08
N LEU A 285 15.26 7.51 -1.77
CA LEU A 285 14.34 8.39 -1.04
C LEU A 285 14.83 9.85 -1.03
N VAL A 286 16.14 10.07 -0.86
CA VAL A 286 16.73 11.42 -0.98
C VAL A 286 16.59 11.97 -2.41
N MET A 287 16.81 11.14 -3.43
CA MET A 287 16.63 11.55 -4.83
C MET A 287 15.18 11.90 -5.15
N ILE A 288 14.21 11.12 -4.66
CA ILE A 288 12.78 11.42 -4.80
C ILE A 288 12.46 12.75 -4.13
N ARG A 289 12.96 13.00 -2.91
CA ARG A 289 12.76 14.29 -2.23
C ARG A 289 13.32 15.50 -3.00
N ARG A 290 14.34 15.28 -3.83
CA ARG A 290 14.95 16.32 -4.69
C ARG A 290 14.30 16.41 -6.08
N SER A 291 13.35 15.54 -6.41
CA SER A 291 12.76 15.44 -7.75
C SER A 291 11.67 16.48 -8.02
N ARG A 292 11.11 17.11 -6.97
CA ARG A 292 10.20 18.24 -7.11
C ARG A 292 10.96 19.48 -7.63
N PRO A 293 10.45 20.17 -8.67
CA PRO A 293 10.98 21.45 -9.08
C PRO A 293 10.80 22.48 -7.95
N ALA A 294 11.70 23.46 -7.87
CA ALA A 294 11.48 24.62 -7.02
C ALA A 294 10.19 25.33 -7.49
N PRO A 295 9.39 25.92 -6.57
CA PRO A 295 8.28 26.75 -7.00
C PRO A 295 8.82 27.83 -7.93
N GLU A 296 8.23 27.97 -9.12
CA GLU A 296 8.58 29.06 -10.03
C GLU A 296 8.37 30.38 -9.27
N SER A 297 9.42 31.18 -9.17
CA SER A 297 9.28 32.55 -8.67
C SER A 297 8.38 33.27 -9.66
N ILE A 298 7.19 33.67 -9.20
CA ILE A 298 6.31 34.56 -9.94
C ILE A 298 7.11 35.85 -10.18
N SER A 299 7.60 36.03 -11.40
CA SER A 299 8.26 37.25 -11.89
C SER A 299 7.23 38.25 -12.35
#